data_AF-A0A9D8XUI8-F1
#
_entry.id   AF-A0A9D8XUI8-F1
#
_cell.length_a   1.000
_cell.length_b   1.000
_cell.length_c   1.000
_cell.angle_alpha   90.00
_cell.angle_beta   90.00
_cell.angle_gamma   90.00
#
_symmetry.space_group_name_H-M   'P 1'
#
loop_
_entity.id
_entity.type
_entity.pdbx_description
1 polymer ?
#
loop_
_entity_poly.entity_id
_entity_poly.type
_entity_poly.pdbx_seq_one_letter_code
_entity_poly.pdbx_strand_id
1 'polypeptide(L)'
;MGLYLNPNADAFMEDKGTRIYVDKSLLIRELNSVVSTKEDFVCLSRPRRFGKSMAGNMISAYYSKGCDTREVFSQMKLGQEPCFDKYLNRFNVIKLDLNELYQ
;
A
#
# COMPACT_ATOMS: atom_id res chain seq x y z
N MET A 1 -12.86 -5.42 -13.90
CA MET A 1 -13.79 -5.29 -12.75
C MET A 1 -13.15 -5.90 -11.54
N GLY A 2 -13.00 -5.15 -10.45
CA GLY A 2 -12.67 -5.75 -9.18
C GLY A 2 -12.69 -4.72 -8.08
N LEU A 3 -13.87 -4.54 -7.49
CA LEU A 3 -13.92 -4.18 -6.08
C LEU A 3 -13.24 -5.34 -5.34
N TYR A 4 -11.96 -5.18 -5.00
CA TYR A 4 -11.24 -6.21 -4.27
C TYR A 4 -11.37 -5.90 -2.79
N LEU A 5 -12.18 -6.71 -2.10
CA LEU A 5 -12.17 -6.78 -0.65
C LEU A 5 -10.97 -7.61 -0.22
N ASN A 6 -10.12 -7.03 0.62
CA ASN A 6 -8.91 -7.66 1.16
C ASN A 6 -8.01 -8.23 0.06
N PRO A 7 -7.55 -7.39 -0.89
CA PRO A 7 -6.65 -7.84 -1.93
C PRO A 7 -5.38 -8.46 -1.33
N ASN A 8 -4.86 -9.46 -2.04
CA ASN A 8 -3.56 -10.09 -1.77
C ASN A 8 -2.41 -9.12 -2.08
N ALA A 9 -1.18 -9.55 -1.75
CA ALA A 9 0.04 -8.79 -2.00
C ALA A 9 0.62 -8.97 -3.41
N ASP A 10 0.04 -9.84 -4.27
CA ASP A 10 0.62 -10.26 -5.55
C ASP A 10 1.03 -9.08 -6.45
N ALA A 11 0.13 -8.12 -6.67
CA ALA A 11 0.41 -6.93 -7.47
C ALA A 11 1.56 -6.08 -6.89
N PHE A 12 1.70 -6.02 -5.56
CA PHE A 12 2.82 -5.33 -4.92
C PHE A 12 4.13 -6.11 -5.05
N MET A 13 4.09 -7.44 -4.98
CA MET A 13 5.26 -8.30 -5.16
C MET A 13 5.79 -8.24 -6.59
N GLU A 14 4.89 -8.23 -7.58
CA GLU A 14 5.23 -7.99 -8.99
C GLU A 14 5.89 -6.63 -9.18
N ASP A 15 5.30 -5.56 -8.62
CA ASP A 15 5.87 -4.21 -8.64
C ASP A 15 7.28 -4.16 -8.02
N LYS A 16 7.46 -4.81 -6.86
CA LYS A 16 8.74 -4.89 -6.14
C LYS A 16 9.80 -5.67 -6.92
N GLY A 17 9.38 -6.68 -7.70
CA GLY A 17 10.26 -7.48 -8.54
C GLY A 17 10.81 -6.75 -9.77
N THR A 18 10.32 -5.54 -10.08
CA THR A 18 10.78 -4.77 -11.23
C THR A 18 12.19 -4.20 -11.04
N ARG A 19 13.02 -4.19 -12.10
CA ARG A 19 14.39 -3.65 -12.07
C ARG A 19 14.47 -2.19 -11.62
N ILE A 20 13.40 -1.43 -11.85
CA ILE A 20 13.33 0.01 -11.58
C ILE A 20 12.62 0.33 -10.25
N TYR A 21 12.35 -0.68 -9.42
CA TYR A 21 11.68 -0.48 -8.16
C TYR A 21 12.52 0.41 -7.23
N VAL A 22 11.86 1.40 -6.64
CA VAL A 22 12.43 2.27 -5.61
C VAL A 22 11.59 2.11 -4.36
N ASP A 23 12.24 1.75 -3.25
CA ASP A 23 11.59 1.64 -1.96
C ASP A 23 11.05 3.00 -1.50
N LYS A 24 9.71 3.09 -1.47
CA LYS A 24 8.91 4.23 -1.00
C LYS A 24 8.06 3.85 0.22
N SER A 25 8.41 2.79 0.94
CA SER A 25 7.64 2.27 2.07
C SER A 25 7.49 3.26 3.22
N LEU A 26 8.38 4.25 3.36
CA LEU A 26 8.22 5.35 4.32
C LEU A 26 6.97 6.21 4.07
N LEU A 27 6.34 6.14 2.91
CA LEU A 27 5.01 6.74 2.70
C LEU A 27 3.98 6.18 3.69
N ILE A 28 4.07 4.89 4.03
CA ILE A 28 3.19 4.25 5.00
C ILE A 28 3.40 4.83 6.40
N ARG A 29 4.62 5.24 6.77
CA ARG A 29 4.88 5.92 8.04
C ARG A 29 4.04 7.20 8.16
N GLU A 30 4.03 8.01 7.10
CA GLU A 30 3.23 9.24 7.04
C GLU A 30 1.73 8.94 7.07
N LEU A 31 1.27 7.88 6.39
CA LEU A 31 -0.14 7.47 6.46
C LEU A 31 -0.52 6.96 7.85
N ASN A 32 0.35 6.20 8.50
CA ASN A 32 0.13 5.65 9.84
C ASN A 32 -0.02 6.73 10.91
N SER A 33 0.59 7.91 10.73
CA SER A 33 0.48 9.02 11.69
C SER A 33 -0.90 9.65 11.70
N VAL A 34 -1.65 9.55 10.59
CA VAL A 34 -3.00 10.10 10.44
C VAL A 34 -4.11 9.06 10.60
N VAL A 35 -3.78 7.76 10.73
CA VAL A 35 -4.79 6.72 10.99
C VAL A 35 -5.56 7.03 12.29
N SER A 36 -6.89 7.03 12.21
CA SER A 36 -7.81 7.32 13.32
C SER A 36 -7.71 8.74 13.88
N THR A 37 -7.21 9.69 13.10
CA THR A 37 -7.30 11.14 13.40
C THR A 37 -8.43 11.79 12.58
N LYS A 38 -8.65 13.10 12.77
CA LYS A 38 -9.59 13.86 11.92
C LYS A 38 -9.04 14.14 10.51
N GLU A 39 -7.78 13.79 10.26
CA GLU A 39 -7.05 14.04 9.02
C GLU A 39 -6.79 12.72 8.26
N ASP A 40 -7.58 11.68 8.52
CA ASP A 40 -7.45 10.33 7.96
C ASP A 40 -7.87 10.20 6.49
N PHE A 41 -8.22 11.33 5.85
CA PHE A 41 -8.52 11.43 4.42
C PHE A 41 -7.33 12.01 3.65
N VAL A 42 -6.63 11.16 2.89
CA VAL A 42 -5.43 11.57 2.15
C VAL A 42 -5.67 11.52 0.65
N CYS A 43 -5.39 12.63 -0.04
CA CYS A 43 -5.39 12.71 -1.50
C CYS A 43 -3.97 12.94 -2.03
N LEU A 44 -3.44 11.99 -2.81
CA LEU A 44 -2.11 12.09 -3.42
C LEU A 44 -2.25 12.26 -4.94
N SER A 45 -2.31 13.52 -5.40
CA SER A 45 -2.34 13.84 -6.83
C SER A 45 -0.92 13.79 -7.42
N ARG A 46 -0.75 13.08 -8.53
CA ARG A 46 0.51 13.04 -9.31
C ARG A 46 0.25 12.92 -10.81
N PRO A 47 1.18 13.32 -11.70
CA PRO A 47 1.07 13.13 -13.15
C PRO A 47 1.00 11.64 -13.58
N ARG A 48 0.64 11.39 -14.84
CA ARG A 48 0.63 10.03 -15.42
C ARG A 48 2.04 9.42 -15.36
N ARG A 49 2.12 8.10 -15.13
CA ARG A 49 3.36 7.30 -14.99
C ARG A 49 4.25 7.60 -13.78
N PHE A 50 3.78 8.37 -12.80
CA PHE A 50 4.51 8.59 -11.54
C PHE A 50 4.32 7.50 -10.49
N GLY A 51 3.99 6.26 -10.88
CA GLY A 51 3.86 5.14 -9.94
C GLY A 51 2.73 5.29 -8.91
N LYS A 52 1.58 5.83 -9.32
CA LYS A 52 0.38 5.90 -8.47
C LYS A 52 -0.17 4.50 -8.16
N SER A 53 -0.28 3.65 -9.17
CA SER A 53 -0.73 2.27 -9.01
C SER A 53 0.20 1.48 -8.09
N MET A 54 1.53 1.61 -8.25
CA MET A 54 2.50 0.96 -7.37
C MET A 54 2.36 1.39 -5.90
N ALA A 55 2.13 2.69 -5.66
CA ALA A 55 1.89 3.18 -4.31
C ALA A 55 0.58 2.63 -3.73
N GLY A 56 -0.49 2.57 -4.53
CA GLY A 56 -1.76 1.98 -4.13
C GLY A 56 -1.63 0.48 -3.81
N ASN A 57 -0.89 -0.28 -4.62
CA ASN A 57 -0.59 -1.69 -4.37
C ASN A 57 0.16 -1.89 -3.05
N MET A 58 1.20 -1.09 -2.81
CA MET A 58 2.00 -1.12 -1.58
C MET A 58 1.16 -0.79 -0.34
N ILE A 59 0.37 0.29 -0.39
CA ILE A 59 -0.52 0.71 0.72
C ILE A 59 -1.53 -0.39 1.01
N SER A 60 -2.13 -0.94 -0.03
CA SER A 60 -3.10 -2.02 0.07
C SER A 60 -2.50 -3.27 0.70
N ALA A 61 -1.31 -3.70 0.26
CA ALA A 61 -0.61 -4.86 0.78
C ALA A 61 -0.16 -4.69 2.24
N TYR A 62 0.08 -3.45 2.69
CA TYR A 62 0.42 -3.16 4.08
C TYR A 62 -0.78 -3.25 5.01
N TYR A 63 -1.92 -2.64 4.66
CA TYR A 63 -3.08 -2.60 5.56
C TYR A 63 -3.98 -3.84 5.49
N SER A 64 -4.04 -4.50 4.32
CA SER A 64 -4.98 -5.60 4.06
C SER A 64 -4.71 -6.79 4.97
N LYS A 65 -5.75 -7.22 5.69
CA LYS A 65 -5.75 -8.49 6.46
C LYS A 65 -5.84 -9.74 5.56
N GLY A 66 -5.99 -9.57 4.25
CA GLY A 66 -6.09 -10.66 3.28
C GLY A 66 -4.75 -11.32 2.93
N CYS A 67 -3.64 -10.77 3.39
CA CYS A 67 -2.29 -11.32 3.18
C CYS A 67 -1.43 -11.11 4.42
N ASP A 68 -0.36 -11.90 4.55
CA ASP A 68 0.72 -11.66 5.52
C ASP A 68 1.92 -11.11 4.75
N THR A 69 2.26 -9.85 5.01
CA THR A 69 3.35 -9.13 4.34
C THR A 69 4.44 -8.69 5.30
N ARG A 70 4.45 -9.24 6.53
CA ARG A 70 5.41 -8.87 7.56
C ARG A 70 6.85 -9.04 7.13
N GLU A 71 7.21 -10.19 6.59
CA GLU A 71 8.57 -10.45 6.12
C GLU A 71 8.97 -9.45 5.03
N VAL A 72 8.04 -9.17 4.10
CA VAL A 72 8.27 -8.25 2.98
C VAL A 72 8.59 -6.84 3.46
N PHE A 73 7.79 -6.30 4.38
CA PHE A 73 7.97 -4.94 4.90
C PHE A 73 9.10 -4.84 5.94
N SER A 74 9.41 -5.90 6.68
CA SER A 74 10.53 -5.93 7.62
C SER A 74 11.89 -5.72 6.95
N GLN A 75 12.02 -6.09 5.68
CA GLN A 75 13.25 -5.93 4.88
C GLN A 75 13.33 -4.58 4.15
N MET A 76 12.30 -3.74 4.25
CA MET A 76 12.23 -2.43 3.60
C MET A 76 12.63 -1.31 4.57
N LYS A 77 12.77 -0.08 4.06
CA LYS A 77 13.04 1.11 4.90
C LYS A 77 12.01 1.26 6.03
N LEU A 78 10.75 0.97 5.77
CA LEU A 78 9.69 0.97 6.78
C LEU A 78 9.96 0.00 7.94
N GLY A 79 10.59 -1.16 7.69
CA GLY A 79 10.92 -2.13 8.74
C GLY A 79 11.92 -1.62 9.78
N GLN A 80 12.62 -0.52 9.49
CA GLN A 80 13.52 0.16 10.44
C GLN A 80 12.78 1.17 11.34
N GLU A 81 11.53 1.50 11.00
CA GLU A 81 10.73 2.44 11.79
C GLU A 81 10.17 1.76 13.05
N PRO A 82 10.18 2.43 14.21
CA PRO A 82 9.54 1.92 15.41
C PRO A 82 8.06 1.61 15.18
N CYS A 83 7.59 0.48 15.70
CA CYS A 83 6.18 0.07 15.63
C CYS A 83 5.63 0.03 14.19
N PHE A 84 6.46 -0.25 13.18
CA PHE A 84 6.02 -0.34 11.79
C PHE A 84 4.95 -1.40 11.56
N ASP A 85 4.80 -2.37 12.47
CA ASP A 85 3.82 -3.44 12.39
C ASP A 85 2.49 -3.13 13.09
N LYS A 86 2.34 -1.93 13.70
CA LYS A 86 1.13 -1.51 14.43
C LYS A 86 -0.15 -1.70 13.63
N TYR A 87 -0.11 -1.36 12.36
CA TYR A 87 -1.26 -1.38 11.44
C TYR A 87 -1.12 -2.42 10.32
N LEU A 88 -0.01 -3.15 10.31
CA LEU A 88 0.32 -4.14 9.30
C LEU A 88 -0.68 -5.30 9.34
N ASN A 89 -1.33 -5.55 8.20
CA ASN A 89 -2.32 -6.59 7.97
C ASN A 89 -3.49 -6.59 8.98
N ARG A 90 -3.90 -5.41 9.47
CA ARG A 90 -4.97 -5.27 10.49
C ARG A 90 -6.33 -4.83 9.97
N PHE A 91 -6.45 -4.39 8.72
CA PHE A 91 -7.67 -3.75 8.22
C PHE A 91 -8.37 -4.54 7.12
N ASN A 92 -9.68 -4.35 7.03
CA ASN A 92 -10.37 -4.65 5.79
C ASN A 92 -10.02 -3.56 4.77
N VAL A 93 -9.49 -3.94 3.61
CA VAL A 93 -9.12 -2.98 2.56
C VAL A 93 -10.06 -3.16 1.38
N ILE A 94 -10.66 -2.06 0.95
CA ILE A 94 -11.42 -1.98 -0.29
C ILE A 94 -10.58 -1.18 -1.29
N LYS A 95 -10.09 -1.86 -2.33
CA LYS A 95 -9.34 -1.22 -3.41
C LYS A 95 -10.24 -1.03 -4.62
N LEU A 96 -10.38 0.22 -5.05
CA LEU A 96 -11.12 0.62 -6.24
C LEU A 96 -10.14 1.12 -7.30
N ASP A 97 -9.99 0.40 -8.40
CA ASP A 97 -9.29 0.90 -9.59
C ASP A 97 -10.32 1.29 -10.65
N LEU A 98 -10.38 2.58 -10.95
CA LEU A 98 -11.32 3.13 -11.93
C LEU A 98 -10.81 2.98 -13.37
N ASN A 99 -9.51 2.73 -13.60
CA ASN A 99 -9.01 2.55 -14.97
C ASN A 99 -9.54 1.25 -15.58
N GLU A 100 -9.75 0.21 -14.76
CA GLU A 100 -10.29 -1.09 -15.18
C GLU A 100 -11.82 -1.13 -15.24
N LEU A 101 -12.50 -0.06 -14.80
CA LEU A 101 -13.96 0.00 -14.74
C LEU A 101 -14.59 0.56 -16.02
N TYR A 102 -13.80 1.29 -16.82
CA TYR A 102 -14.23 1.93 -18.07
C TYR A 102 -13.56 1.30 -19.32
N GLN A 103 -12.93 0.13 -19.18
CA GLN A 103 -12.48 -0.71 -20.29
C GLN A 103 -13.54 -1.76 -20.62
#